data_AF-A0AAU3G4R1-F1
#
_entry.id   AF-A0AAU3G4R1-F1
#
_cell.length_a   1.000
_cell.length_b   1.000
_cell.length_c   1.000
_cell.angle_alpha   90.00
_cell.angle_beta   90.00
_cell.angle_gamma   90.00
#
_symmetry.space_group_name_H-M   'P 1'
#
loop_
_entity.id
_entity.type
_entity.pdbx_description
1 polymer ?
#
loop_
_entity_poly.entity_id
_entity_poly.type
_entity_poly.pdbx_seq_one_letter_code
_entity_poly.pdbx_strand_id
1 'polypeptide(L)'
;MALLTALGPDFYYWIESLLTGNDGTQSYASVFWYPCPSNWLYDLIRYPEDVLVDIPLFWYGGAPLIVLGFAGWYLSIRSGRDGLGRIIARSAAAALLLLQLHDLLLVDLDSALSPQCMDWPGPPDMVSRRVAMDLYFQAPPLLVLLAARSPRRVFVRRGPLSRTTVAVLTVMATFLLAAESAPPGRVSGEYELDCAGFGNGTARGLSKAEKNFLCTVRGHSFYDEGGVAGWTDVPDREVLAQGRHLCGLAVQHGGDVNARAVREAPQASLTGALASLCPEVAQAQKVEAQRMEDEETAYVAKKEKSCAAHPRHRPKIRPVRQRRATMWTEFRSINGWEEGYEGTVPDMVKDLVGSERGALTIWAADEIGHACVTVESYTRRPPMEIRGWEEVVEVGYDSPSGSLSLVDGSGDRLPGLTSAGPGSYRVRVHLRGRERVTQYLHAPDGTVQLLIMVFPGKSNKPVVYK
;
A
#
# COMPACT_ATOMS: atom_id res chain seq x y z
N MET A 1 -23.82 -32.03 -19.03
CA MET A 1 -22.39 -31.76 -19.29
C MET A 1 -22.08 -30.27 -19.15
N ALA A 2 -22.44 -29.40 -20.10
CA ALA A 2 -22.11 -27.96 -20.04
C ALA A 2 -22.46 -27.26 -18.70
N LEU A 3 -23.64 -27.55 -18.13
CA LEU A 3 -24.05 -27.00 -16.83
C LEU A 3 -23.21 -27.54 -15.66
N LEU A 4 -22.91 -28.85 -15.65
CA LEU A 4 -22.09 -29.47 -14.61
C LEU A 4 -20.63 -29.01 -14.69
N THR A 5 -20.11 -28.75 -15.90
CA THR A 5 -18.79 -28.15 -16.09
C THR A 5 -18.77 -26.67 -15.73
N ALA A 6 -19.85 -25.91 -15.93
CA ALA A 6 -19.88 -24.50 -15.54
C ALA A 6 -19.85 -24.31 -14.01
N LEU A 7 -20.54 -25.17 -13.27
CA LEU A 7 -20.63 -25.07 -11.80
C LEU A 7 -19.41 -25.67 -11.06
N GLY A 8 -18.57 -26.46 -11.73
CA GLY A 8 -17.45 -27.18 -11.12
C GLY A 8 -16.46 -26.30 -10.35
N PRO A 9 -15.99 -25.17 -10.90
CA PRO A 9 -15.04 -24.26 -10.26
C PRO A 9 -15.62 -23.61 -9.01
N ASP A 10 -16.85 -23.12 -9.07
CA ASP A 10 -17.49 -22.47 -7.92
C ASP A 10 -17.74 -23.47 -6.80
N PHE A 11 -18.13 -24.71 -7.12
CA PHE A 11 -18.21 -25.78 -6.14
C PHE A 11 -16.84 -26.15 -5.58
N TYR A 12 -15.80 -26.19 -6.41
CA TYR A 12 -14.44 -26.47 -5.96
C TYR A 12 -13.95 -25.40 -4.98
N TYR A 13 -14.09 -24.11 -5.31
CA TYR A 13 -13.70 -23.01 -4.42
C TYR A 13 -14.55 -22.93 -3.16
N TRP A 14 -15.85 -23.17 -3.28
CA TRP A 14 -16.74 -23.23 -2.12
C TRP A 14 -16.35 -24.39 -1.18
N ILE A 15 -16.03 -25.57 -1.72
CA ILE A 15 -15.57 -26.72 -0.94
C ILE A 15 -14.17 -26.47 -0.37
N GLU A 16 -13.24 -25.90 -1.14
CA GLU A 16 -11.88 -25.57 -0.68
C GLU A 16 -11.90 -24.54 0.45
N SER A 17 -12.69 -23.47 0.33
CA SER A 17 -12.90 -22.47 1.38
C SER A 17 -13.50 -23.11 2.64
N LEU A 18 -14.50 -23.98 2.48
CA LEU A 18 -15.15 -24.66 3.60
C LEU A 18 -14.21 -25.67 4.31
N LEU A 19 -13.30 -26.30 3.57
CA LEU A 19 -12.36 -27.29 4.11
C LEU A 19 -11.08 -26.68 4.69
N THR A 20 -10.60 -25.58 4.14
CA THR A 20 -9.30 -24.98 4.51
C THR A 20 -9.43 -23.75 5.42
N GLY A 21 -10.62 -23.17 5.55
CA GLY A 21 -10.85 -21.95 6.34
C GLY A 21 -10.17 -20.70 5.76
N ASN A 22 -9.62 -20.81 4.55
CA ASN A 22 -9.02 -19.73 3.79
C ASN A 22 -9.91 -19.50 2.57
N ASP A 23 -10.31 -18.27 2.27
CA ASP A 23 -11.40 -17.97 1.32
C ASP A 23 -11.06 -18.29 -0.16
N GLY A 24 -10.00 -19.03 -0.47
CA GLY A 24 -9.50 -19.26 -1.84
C GLY A 24 -8.97 -17.99 -2.52
N THR A 25 -9.28 -16.82 -1.93
CA THR A 25 -8.92 -15.48 -2.38
C THR A 25 -7.42 -15.23 -2.30
N GLN A 26 -6.69 -15.84 -1.37
CA GLN A 26 -5.24 -15.62 -1.24
C GLN A 26 -4.45 -16.11 -2.47
N SER A 27 -4.86 -17.22 -3.07
CA SER A 27 -4.18 -17.82 -4.23
C SER A 27 -4.38 -17.03 -5.53
N TYR A 28 -5.53 -16.35 -5.63
CA TYR A 28 -5.86 -15.49 -6.78
C TYR A 28 -5.35 -14.07 -6.55
N ALA A 29 -5.59 -13.50 -5.37
CA ALA A 29 -5.14 -12.15 -5.00
C ALA A 29 -3.63 -11.98 -5.17
N SER A 30 -2.83 -13.01 -4.88
CA SER A 30 -1.37 -12.90 -4.98
C SER A 30 -0.85 -12.72 -6.40
N VAL A 31 -1.62 -12.97 -7.46
CA VAL A 31 -1.15 -12.77 -8.86
C VAL A 31 -1.45 -11.35 -9.37
N PHE A 32 -2.40 -10.64 -8.76
CA PHE A 32 -2.97 -9.39 -9.32
C PHE A 32 -2.29 -8.10 -8.86
N TRP A 33 -1.36 -8.13 -7.91
CA TRP A 33 -0.74 -6.90 -7.36
C TRP A 33 0.63 -6.56 -7.95
N TYR A 34 1.03 -7.21 -9.04
CA TYR A 34 2.40 -7.08 -9.56
C TYR A 34 2.53 -6.14 -10.76
N PRO A 35 3.71 -5.53 -10.96
CA PRO A 35 3.95 -4.48 -11.96
C PRO A 35 4.12 -5.05 -13.38
N CYS A 36 3.32 -6.04 -13.78
CA CYS A 36 3.30 -6.51 -15.15
C CYS A 36 2.51 -5.53 -16.05
N PRO A 37 2.91 -5.34 -17.32
CA PRO A 37 2.24 -4.39 -18.21
C PRO A 37 0.74 -4.65 -18.37
N SER A 38 0.31 -5.93 -18.30
CA SER A 38 -1.11 -6.25 -18.34
C SER A 38 -1.88 -5.77 -17.12
N ASN A 39 -1.24 -5.52 -15.97
CA ASN A 39 -1.96 -5.16 -14.74
C ASN A 39 -2.73 -3.85 -14.89
N TRP A 40 -2.13 -2.86 -15.58
CA TRP A 40 -2.85 -1.63 -15.93
C TRP A 40 -4.03 -1.88 -16.89
N LEU A 41 -3.85 -2.78 -17.86
CA LEU A 41 -4.91 -3.16 -18.80
C LEU A 41 -6.03 -3.95 -18.08
N TYR A 42 -5.64 -4.78 -17.13
CA TYR A 42 -6.49 -5.56 -16.27
C TYR A 42 -7.33 -4.64 -15.39
N ASP A 43 -6.75 -3.65 -14.71
CA ASP A 43 -7.49 -2.66 -13.93
C ASP A 43 -8.50 -1.89 -14.79
N LEU A 44 -8.13 -1.58 -16.04
CA LEU A 44 -9.01 -0.90 -17.00
C LEU A 44 -10.20 -1.78 -17.44
N ILE A 45 -10.00 -3.10 -17.55
CA ILE A 45 -11.01 -4.08 -18.01
C ILE A 45 -11.84 -4.63 -16.85
N ARG A 46 -11.24 -4.79 -15.67
CA ARG A 46 -11.86 -5.40 -14.49
C ARG A 46 -13.00 -4.56 -13.94
N TYR A 47 -12.83 -3.24 -13.88
CA TYR A 47 -13.89 -2.37 -13.35
C TYR A 47 -15.22 -2.49 -14.12
N PRO A 48 -15.25 -2.42 -15.47
CA PRO A 48 -16.49 -2.69 -16.21
C PRO A 48 -16.91 -4.17 -16.18
N GLU A 49 -15.98 -5.11 -16.05
CA GLU A 49 -16.29 -6.53 -15.91
C GLU A 49 -17.01 -6.84 -14.61
N ASP A 50 -16.56 -6.33 -13.47
CA ASP A 50 -17.18 -6.56 -12.16
C ASP A 50 -18.67 -6.16 -12.18
N VAL A 51 -18.99 -5.04 -12.86
CA VAL A 51 -20.38 -4.60 -13.07
C VAL A 51 -21.18 -5.58 -13.94
N LEU A 52 -20.55 -6.21 -14.93
CA LEU A 52 -21.20 -7.21 -15.80
C LEU A 52 -21.35 -8.55 -15.09
N VAL A 53 -20.35 -9.00 -14.34
CA VAL A 53 -20.36 -10.27 -13.59
C VAL A 53 -21.36 -10.21 -12.44
N ASP A 54 -21.62 -9.03 -11.87
CA ASP A 54 -22.67 -8.83 -10.87
C ASP A 54 -24.09 -9.05 -11.41
N ILE A 55 -24.29 -9.02 -12.73
CA ILE A 55 -25.59 -9.35 -13.33
C ILE A 55 -25.86 -10.84 -13.10
N PRO A 56 -27.02 -11.24 -12.54
CA PRO A 56 -27.34 -12.64 -12.21
C PRO A 56 -27.23 -13.63 -13.37
N LEU A 57 -27.20 -13.14 -14.60
CA LEU A 57 -27.03 -13.92 -15.82
C LEU A 57 -25.62 -14.52 -15.94
N PHE A 58 -24.61 -13.86 -15.39
CA PHE A 58 -23.20 -14.23 -15.49
C PHE A 58 -22.65 -14.90 -14.21
N TRP A 59 -23.45 -15.02 -13.16
CA TRP A 59 -23.07 -15.73 -11.94
C TRP A 59 -22.64 -17.17 -12.23
N TYR A 60 -21.74 -17.69 -11.41
CA TYR A 60 -21.24 -19.05 -11.47
C TYR A 60 -20.66 -19.42 -12.85
N GLY A 61 -19.72 -18.61 -13.34
CA GLY A 61 -19.13 -18.75 -14.67
C GLY A 61 -20.15 -18.66 -15.83
N GLY A 62 -21.29 -18.00 -15.60
CA GLY A 62 -22.36 -17.87 -16.59
C GLY A 62 -23.32 -19.04 -16.70
N ALA A 63 -23.42 -19.89 -15.68
CA ALA A 63 -24.35 -21.00 -15.65
C ALA A 63 -25.81 -20.60 -15.97
N PRO A 64 -26.38 -19.50 -15.43
CA PRO A 64 -27.73 -19.05 -15.77
C PRO A 64 -27.89 -18.72 -17.25
N LEU A 65 -26.92 -18.03 -17.86
CA LEU A 65 -26.91 -17.73 -19.29
C LEU A 65 -26.87 -19.01 -20.14
N ILE A 66 -26.11 -20.02 -19.74
CA ILE A 66 -26.05 -21.32 -20.41
C ILE A 66 -27.41 -22.02 -20.35
N VAL A 67 -28.07 -22.03 -19.18
CA VAL A 67 -29.40 -22.63 -19.01
C VAL A 67 -30.43 -21.93 -19.87
N LEU A 68 -30.49 -20.59 -19.84
CA LEU A 68 -31.44 -19.82 -20.64
C LEU A 68 -31.16 -19.96 -22.15
N GLY A 69 -29.88 -19.96 -22.56
CA GLY A 69 -29.48 -20.19 -23.93
C GLY A 69 -29.92 -21.56 -24.44
N PHE A 70 -29.76 -22.60 -23.62
CA PHE A 70 -30.19 -23.96 -23.95
C PHE A 70 -31.71 -24.10 -23.96
N ALA A 71 -32.41 -23.54 -22.98
CA ALA A 71 -33.87 -23.54 -22.91
C ALA A 71 -34.48 -22.82 -24.12
N GLY A 72 -33.95 -21.65 -24.48
CA GLY A 72 -34.36 -20.89 -25.66
C GLY A 72 -34.11 -21.65 -26.96
N TRP A 73 -32.96 -22.33 -27.07
CA TRP A 73 -32.65 -23.22 -28.20
C TRP A 73 -33.64 -24.38 -28.31
N TYR A 74 -33.89 -25.08 -27.20
CA TYR A 74 -34.81 -26.23 -27.15
C TYR A 74 -36.26 -25.85 -27.48
N LEU A 75 -36.77 -24.77 -26.90
CA LEU A 75 -38.12 -24.25 -27.18
C LEU A 75 -38.26 -23.79 -28.64
N SER A 76 -37.19 -23.21 -29.21
CA SER A 76 -37.16 -22.83 -30.63
C SER A 76 -37.23 -24.04 -31.55
N ILE A 77 -36.50 -25.12 -31.25
CA ILE A 77 -36.61 -26.38 -32.02
C ILE A 77 -38.03 -26.95 -31.92
N ARG A 78 -38.61 -26.99 -30.71
CA ARG A 78 -39.96 -27.53 -30.51
C ARG A 78 -41.04 -26.73 -31.24
N SER A 79 -40.81 -25.44 -31.46
CA SER A 79 -41.71 -24.55 -32.21
C SER A 79 -41.41 -24.49 -33.72
N GLY A 80 -40.48 -25.32 -34.23
CA GLY A 80 -40.11 -25.36 -35.65
C GLY A 80 -39.27 -24.15 -36.10
N ARG A 81 -38.69 -23.40 -35.16
CA ARG A 81 -37.87 -22.20 -35.39
C ARG A 81 -36.38 -22.48 -35.16
N ASP A 82 -35.85 -23.49 -35.82
CA ASP A 82 -34.45 -23.93 -35.64
C ASP A 82 -33.41 -22.81 -35.86
N GLY A 83 -33.71 -21.87 -36.76
CA GLY A 83 -32.87 -20.70 -37.02
C GLY A 83 -32.71 -19.82 -35.78
N LEU A 84 -33.82 -19.51 -35.12
CA LEU A 84 -33.85 -18.65 -33.93
C LEU A 84 -33.13 -19.32 -32.76
N GLY A 85 -33.38 -20.61 -32.53
CA GLY A 85 -32.73 -21.35 -31.45
C GLY A 85 -31.20 -21.34 -31.56
N ARG A 86 -30.68 -21.48 -32.78
CA ARG A 86 -29.22 -21.43 -33.02
C ARG A 86 -28.63 -20.05 -32.77
N ILE A 87 -29.36 -18.98 -33.10
CA ILE A 87 -28.91 -17.62 -32.82
C ILE A 87 -28.82 -17.43 -31.31
N ILE A 88 -29.85 -17.82 -30.56
CA ILE A 88 -29.88 -17.71 -29.09
C ILE A 88 -28.71 -18.45 -28.44
N ALA A 89 -28.49 -19.72 -28.78
CA ALA A 89 -27.38 -20.50 -28.21
C ALA A 89 -26.00 -19.94 -28.58
N ARG A 90 -25.82 -19.45 -29.81
CA ARG A 90 -24.55 -18.85 -30.25
C ARG A 90 -24.28 -17.51 -29.59
N SER A 91 -25.30 -16.67 -29.43
CA SER A 91 -25.16 -15.40 -28.73
C SER A 91 -24.80 -15.60 -27.27
N ALA A 92 -25.45 -16.56 -26.59
CA ALA A 92 -25.11 -16.91 -25.21
C ALA A 92 -23.66 -17.41 -25.08
N ALA A 93 -23.23 -18.33 -25.97
CA ALA A 93 -21.85 -18.82 -25.95
C ALA A 93 -20.83 -17.72 -26.32
N ALA A 94 -21.13 -16.86 -27.29
CA ALA A 94 -20.23 -15.77 -27.69
C ALA A 94 -20.05 -14.74 -26.58
N ALA A 95 -21.11 -14.41 -25.84
CA ALA A 95 -21.02 -13.51 -24.70
C ALA A 95 -20.09 -14.06 -23.60
N LEU A 96 -20.20 -15.36 -23.29
CA LEU A 96 -19.34 -16.02 -22.30
C LEU A 96 -17.88 -16.13 -22.76
N LEU A 97 -17.65 -16.50 -24.03
CA LEU A 97 -16.30 -16.53 -24.59
C LEU A 97 -15.65 -15.15 -24.55
N LEU A 98 -16.38 -14.09 -24.92
CA LEU A 98 -15.83 -12.72 -24.89
C LEU A 98 -15.49 -12.26 -23.48
N LEU A 99 -16.36 -12.56 -22.50
CA LEU A 99 -16.09 -12.24 -21.10
C LEU A 99 -14.89 -13.00 -20.55
N GLN A 100 -14.66 -14.25 -20.94
CA GLN A 100 -13.58 -15.08 -20.35
C GLN A 100 -12.27 -15.07 -21.14
N LEU A 101 -12.29 -14.59 -22.40
CA LEU A 101 -11.11 -14.64 -23.27
C LEU A 101 -10.06 -13.60 -22.88
N HIS A 102 -10.47 -12.49 -22.28
CA HIS A 102 -9.56 -11.40 -21.97
C HIS A 102 -8.48 -11.83 -20.95
N ASP A 103 -8.83 -12.66 -19.96
CA ASP A 103 -7.87 -13.22 -19.00
C ASP A 103 -6.72 -13.99 -19.69
N LEU A 104 -7.05 -14.87 -20.64
CA LEU A 104 -6.04 -15.60 -21.43
C LEU A 104 -5.19 -14.65 -22.27
N LEU A 105 -5.83 -13.63 -22.87
CA LEU A 105 -5.12 -12.64 -23.68
C LEU A 105 -4.17 -11.80 -22.84
N LEU A 106 -4.49 -11.52 -21.57
CA LEU A 106 -3.60 -10.78 -20.67
C LEU A 106 -2.39 -11.62 -20.26
N VAL A 107 -2.57 -12.91 -19.99
CA VAL A 107 -1.45 -13.85 -19.74
C VAL A 107 -0.55 -13.97 -20.98
N ASP A 108 -1.14 -14.12 -22.17
CA ASP A 108 -0.38 -14.17 -23.42
C ASP A 108 0.35 -12.84 -23.67
N LEU A 109 -0.30 -11.70 -23.39
CA LEU A 109 0.28 -10.37 -23.54
C LEU A 109 1.46 -10.15 -22.58
N ASP A 110 1.33 -10.57 -21.32
CA ASP A 110 2.44 -10.51 -20.36
C ASP A 110 3.58 -11.41 -20.78
N SER A 111 3.30 -12.64 -21.22
CA SER A 111 4.34 -13.55 -21.72
C SER A 111 5.09 -12.98 -22.92
N ALA A 112 4.40 -12.21 -23.78
CA ALA A 112 4.97 -11.60 -24.98
C ALA A 112 5.71 -10.29 -24.70
N LEU A 113 5.20 -9.43 -23.82
CA LEU A 113 5.78 -8.12 -23.52
C LEU A 113 6.86 -8.20 -22.44
N SER A 114 6.77 -9.17 -21.53
CA SER A 114 7.65 -9.29 -20.37
C SER A 114 7.73 -10.75 -19.93
N PRO A 115 8.55 -11.60 -20.57
CA PRO A 115 8.67 -13.03 -20.23
C PRO A 115 8.94 -13.31 -18.73
N GLN A 116 9.62 -12.37 -18.05
CA GLN A 116 9.84 -12.37 -16.60
C GLN A 116 8.55 -12.40 -15.75
N CYS A 117 7.42 -11.91 -16.28
CA CYS A 117 6.11 -12.04 -15.64
C CYS A 117 5.63 -13.50 -15.55
N MET A 118 6.22 -14.43 -16.32
CA MET A 118 5.90 -15.86 -16.25
C MET A 118 6.75 -16.61 -15.21
N ASP A 119 7.91 -16.08 -14.84
CA ASP A 119 8.81 -16.66 -13.82
C ASP A 119 8.47 -16.20 -12.40
N TRP A 120 7.77 -15.06 -12.29
CA TRP A 120 7.41 -14.39 -11.04
C TRP A 120 6.17 -14.92 -10.28
N PRO A 121 5.15 -15.58 -10.88
CA PRO A 121 3.92 -15.90 -10.14
C PRO A 121 4.11 -17.19 -9.35
N GLY A 122 4.87 -17.14 -8.25
CA GLY A 122 5.08 -18.31 -7.40
C GLY A 122 5.66 -19.52 -8.15
N PRO A 123 5.49 -20.75 -7.63
CA PRO A 123 5.95 -21.92 -8.35
C PRO A 123 5.20 -22.03 -9.72
N PRO A 124 5.82 -22.66 -10.74
CA PRO A 124 5.23 -22.82 -12.08
C PRO A 124 3.86 -23.55 -12.11
N ASP A 125 3.43 -24.09 -10.97
CA ASP A 125 2.10 -24.63 -10.74
C ASP A 125 1.01 -23.56 -10.76
N MET A 126 1.29 -22.30 -10.40
CA MET A 126 0.26 -21.24 -10.36
C MET A 126 -0.13 -20.73 -11.75
N VAL A 127 0.84 -20.46 -12.63
CA VAL A 127 0.57 -20.05 -14.01
C VAL A 127 -0.16 -21.17 -14.77
N SER A 128 0.33 -22.40 -14.63
CA SER A 128 -0.30 -23.56 -15.26
C SER A 128 -1.71 -23.82 -14.69
N ARG A 129 -1.93 -23.61 -13.38
CA ARG A 129 -3.27 -23.66 -12.77
C ARG A 129 -4.17 -22.55 -13.31
N ARG A 130 -3.68 -21.32 -13.46
CA ARG A 130 -4.47 -20.20 -14.01
C ARG A 130 -4.88 -20.48 -15.46
N VAL A 131 -3.93 -20.82 -16.33
CA VAL A 131 -4.20 -21.20 -17.72
C VAL A 131 -5.17 -22.40 -17.78
N ALA A 132 -4.99 -23.40 -16.91
CA ALA A 132 -5.90 -24.54 -16.86
C ALA A 132 -7.33 -24.14 -16.43
N MET A 133 -7.47 -23.26 -15.45
CA MET A 133 -8.78 -22.75 -15.01
C MET A 133 -9.44 -21.89 -16.08
N ASP A 134 -8.68 -21.00 -16.74
CA ASP A 134 -9.21 -20.16 -17.81
C ASP A 134 -9.65 -21.02 -19.01
N LEU A 135 -8.85 -22.00 -19.44
CA LEU A 135 -9.24 -22.98 -20.46
C LEU A 135 -10.46 -23.81 -20.04
N TYR A 136 -10.58 -24.12 -18.75
CA TYR A 136 -11.73 -24.84 -18.20
C TYR A 136 -13.01 -24.00 -18.32
N PHE A 137 -12.97 -22.71 -17.99
CA PHE A 137 -14.12 -21.81 -18.13
C PHE A 137 -14.57 -21.64 -19.58
N GLN A 138 -13.66 -21.77 -20.55
CA GLN A 138 -14.00 -21.78 -21.98
C GLN A 138 -14.73 -23.06 -22.43
N ALA A 139 -14.68 -24.16 -21.66
CA ALA A 139 -15.26 -25.44 -22.08
C ALA A 139 -16.81 -25.42 -22.19
N PRO A 140 -17.58 -24.91 -21.21
CA PRO A 140 -19.04 -24.79 -21.33
C PRO A 140 -19.56 -24.06 -22.58
N PRO A 141 -19.11 -22.84 -22.94
CA PRO A 141 -19.60 -22.18 -24.15
C PRO A 141 -19.17 -22.91 -25.43
N LEU A 142 -18.00 -23.54 -25.47
CA LEU A 142 -17.59 -24.40 -26.58
C LEU A 142 -18.52 -25.62 -26.73
N LEU A 143 -18.91 -26.25 -25.62
CA LEU A 143 -19.88 -27.34 -25.62
C LEU A 143 -21.27 -26.88 -26.09
N VAL A 144 -21.71 -25.68 -25.73
CA VAL A 144 -22.96 -25.06 -26.24
C VAL A 144 -22.88 -24.86 -27.76
N LEU A 145 -21.76 -24.34 -28.27
CA LEU A 145 -21.56 -24.17 -29.72
C LEU A 145 -21.55 -25.50 -30.47
N LEU A 146 -20.97 -26.54 -29.87
CA LEU A 146 -20.96 -27.90 -30.42
C LEU A 146 -22.36 -28.52 -30.42
N ALA A 147 -23.13 -28.36 -29.34
CA ALA A 147 -24.51 -28.86 -29.24
C ALA A 147 -25.45 -28.12 -30.21
N ALA A 148 -25.24 -26.82 -30.43
CA ALA A 148 -26.03 -26.01 -31.36
C ALA A 148 -25.67 -26.24 -32.84
N ARG A 149 -24.64 -27.05 -33.15
CA ARG A 149 -24.38 -27.49 -34.54
C ARG A 149 -25.43 -28.51 -34.94
N SER A 150 -26.28 -28.15 -35.90
CA SER A 150 -27.14 -29.12 -36.58
C SER A 150 -26.26 -30.20 -37.23
N PRO A 151 -26.56 -31.50 -37.07
CA PRO A 151 -25.95 -32.52 -37.89
C PRO A 151 -26.30 -32.20 -39.34
N ARG A 152 -25.31 -31.71 -40.09
CA ARG A 152 -25.45 -31.54 -41.53
C ARG A 152 -25.66 -32.93 -42.10
N ARG A 153 -26.91 -33.29 -42.39
CA ARG A 153 -27.14 -34.32 -43.41
C ARG A 153 -26.56 -33.74 -44.69
N VAL A 154 -25.63 -34.49 -45.30
CA VAL A 154 -25.00 -34.27 -46.62
C VAL A 154 -23.65 -33.53 -46.63
N PHE A 155 -22.65 -34.27 -47.12
CA PHE A 155 -21.34 -33.85 -47.61
C PHE A 155 -21.42 -32.59 -48.49
N VAL A 156 -21.00 -31.41 -47.99
CA VAL A 156 -20.70 -30.25 -48.84
C VAL A 156 -19.50 -29.48 -48.30
N ARG A 157 -18.45 -29.43 -49.15
CA ARG A 157 -17.25 -28.56 -49.22
C ARG A 157 -16.82 -27.78 -47.96
N ARG A 158 -15.58 -28.05 -47.53
CA ARG A 158 -14.77 -27.26 -46.58
C ARG A 158 -14.84 -25.76 -46.93
N GLY A 159 -15.58 -25.01 -46.13
CA GLY A 159 -15.65 -23.55 -46.18
C GLY A 159 -14.63 -22.86 -45.26
N PRO A 160 -14.50 -21.53 -45.37
CA PRO A 160 -13.35 -20.72 -44.92
C PRO A 160 -13.09 -20.65 -43.40
N LEU A 161 -13.89 -21.33 -42.59
CA LEU A 161 -13.77 -21.34 -41.13
C LEU A 161 -12.57 -22.16 -40.60
N SER A 162 -11.90 -22.97 -41.43
CA SER A 162 -10.65 -23.63 -41.02
C SER A 162 -9.42 -22.72 -41.12
N ARG A 163 -9.53 -21.55 -41.76
CA ARG A 163 -8.41 -20.61 -41.92
C ARG A 163 -8.20 -19.72 -40.68
N THR A 164 -9.27 -19.41 -39.96
CA THR A 164 -9.18 -18.59 -38.73
C THR A 164 -8.56 -19.37 -37.58
N THR A 165 -8.89 -20.66 -37.41
CA THR A 165 -8.30 -21.50 -36.35
C THR A 165 -6.81 -21.75 -36.58
N VAL A 166 -6.39 -21.91 -37.84
CA VAL A 166 -4.97 -22.05 -38.19
C VAL A 166 -4.23 -20.74 -37.96
N ALA A 167 -4.78 -19.59 -38.36
CA ALA A 167 -4.12 -18.29 -38.17
C ALA A 167 -3.86 -17.95 -36.69
N VAL A 168 -4.81 -18.26 -35.79
CA VAL A 168 -4.62 -18.03 -34.35
C VAL A 168 -3.51 -18.93 -33.78
N LEU A 169 -3.45 -20.19 -34.20
CA LEU A 169 -2.38 -21.11 -33.79
C LEU A 169 -1.00 -20.70 -34.33
N THR A 170 -0.91 -20.13 -35.54
CA THR A 170 0.37 -19.66 -36.09
C THR A 170 0.88 -18.41 -35.38
N VAL A 171 0.00 -17.47 -35.00
CA VAL A 171 0.39 -16.25 -34.26
C VAL A 171 0.96 -16.61 -32.89
N MET A 172 0.30 -17.53 -32.15
CA MET A 172 0.79 -18.06 -30.88
C MET A 172 2.19 -18.68 -31.00
N ALA A 173 2.43 -19.49 -32.04
CA ALA A 173 3.73 -20.12 -32.26
C ALA A 173 4.86 -19.13 -32.60
N THR A 174 4.56 -18.01 -33.28
CA THR A 174 5.56 -16.98 -33.59
C THR A 174 5.97 -16.12 -32.40
N PHE A 175 5.10 -15.91 -31.41
CA PHE A 175 5.46 -15.17 -30.20
C PHE A 175 6.39 -15.97 -29.27
N LEU A 176 6.19 -17.30 -29.18
CA LEU A 176 7.03 -18.18 -28.35
C LEU A 176 8.48 -18.28 -28.84
N LEU A 177 8.75 -18.04 -30.13
CA LEU A 177 10.10 -18.12 -30.73
C LEU A 177 10.94 -16.84 -30.54
N ALA A 178 10.32 -15.69 -30.22
CA ALA A 178 11.06 -14.45 -30.01
C ALA A 178 11.69 -14.35 -28.60
N ALA A 179 11.20 -15.13 -27.64
CA ALA A 179 11.66 -15.10 -26.25
C ALA A 179 13.04 -15.76 -26.01
N GLU A 180 13.56 -16.58 -26.94
CA GLU A 180 14.81 -17.33 -26.74
C GLU A 180 16.11 -16.59 -27.14
N SER A 181 16.05 -15.33 -27.60
CA SER A 181 17.23 -14.67 -28.20
C SER A 181 18.09 -13.78 -27.27
N ALA A 182 17.88 -13.81 -25.95
CA ALA A 182 18.76 -13.14 -24.99
C ALA A 182 19.91 -14.08 -24.54
N PRO A 183 21.19 -13.66 -24.58
CA PRO A 183 22.29 -14.50 -24.11
C PRO A 183 22.14 -14.73 -22.58
N PRO A 184 22.17 -15.97 -22.08
CA PRO A 184 21.84 -16.28 -20.70
C PRO A 184 22.96 -15.79 -19.78
N GLY A 185 22.76 -14.62 -19.19
CA GLY A 185 23.51 -14.21 -18.01
C GLY A 185 22.80 -14.72 -16.76
N ARG A 186 23.57 -15.19 -15.77
CA ARG A 186 23.00 -15.64 -14.49
C ARG A 186 22.39 -14.45 -13.75
N VAL A 187 21.19 -14.65 -13.23
CA VAL A 187 20.51 -13.79 -12.27
C VAL A 187 20.48 -14.58 -10.97
N SER A 188 21.27 -14.18 -9.98
CA SER A 188 21.31 -14.89 -8.69
C SER A 188 20.13 -14.45 -7.82
N GLY A 189 19.40 -15.42 -7.27
CA GLY A 189 18.31 -15.16 -6.33
C GLY A 189 18.78 -14.98 -4.87
N GLU A 190 17.86 -14.56 -4.01
CA GLU A 190 18.04 -14.32 -2.58
C GLU A 190 18.88 -15.40 -1.86
N TYR A 191 18.46 -16.66 -2.01
CA TYR A 191 19.05 -17.80 -1.32
C TYR A 191 20.49 -18.08 -1.78
N GLU A 192 20.78 -17.85 -3.07
CA GLU A 192 22.12 -18.04 -3.63
C GLU A 192 23.09 -16.93 -3.22
N LEU A 193 22.57 -15.71 -3.12
CA LEU A 193 23.31 -14.53 -2.68
C LEU A 193 23.54 -14.50 -1.17
N ASP A 194 22.80 -15.31 -0.40
CA ASP A 194 22.80 -15.28 1.07
C ASP A 194 22.41 -13.90 1.62
N CYS A 195 21.36 -13.33 1.03
CA CYS A 195 20.81 -12.08 1.52
C CYS A 195 20.29 -12.27 2.96
N ALA A 196 20.59 -11.30 3.82
CA ALA A 196 20.25 -11.31 5.24
C ALA A 196 20.77 -12.52 6.06
N GLY A 197 21.65 -13.36 5.51
CA GLY A 197 22.22 -14.52 6.21
C GLY A 197 21.30 -15.75 6.28
N PHE A 198 20.24 -15.79 5.45
CA PHE A 198 19.31 -16.93 5.39
C PHE A 198 19.59 -17.90 4.24
N GLY A 199 20.56 -17.60 3.38
CA GLY A 199 20.87 -18.39 2.20
C GLY A 199 22.02 -19.37 2.39
N ASN A 200 22.41 -20.01 1.29
CA ASN A 200 23.53 -20.94 1.27
C ASN A 200 24.80 -20.33 0.65
N GLY A 201 24.71 -19.10 0.15
CA GLY A 201 25.83 -18.33 -0.39
C GLY A 201 26.47 -18.96 -1.62
N THR A 202 25.74 -19.82 -2.34
CA THR A 202 26.25 -20.63 -3.46
C THR A 202 26.63 -19.83 -4.69
N ALA A 203 26.28 -18.54 -4.78
CA ALA A 203 26.79 -17.65 -5.81
C ALA A 203 28.33 -17.53 -5.68
N ARG A 204 29.05 -18.19 -6.59
CA ARG A 204 30.53 -18.24 -6.62
C ARG A 204 31.10 -17.06 -7.41
N GLY A 205 32.31 -16.64 -7.03
CA GLY A 205 33.03 -15.58 -7.74
C GLY A 205 32.58 -14.16 -7.42
N LEU A 206 31.69 -14.00 -6.43
CA LEU A 206 31.24 -12.71 -5.91
C LEU A 206 31.79 -12.49 -4.50
N SER A 207 32.34 -11.31 -4.26
CA SER A 207 32.69 -10.81 -2.94
C SER A 207 31.44 -10.51 -2.11
N LYS A 208 31.61 -10.34 -0.80
CA LYS A 208 30.51 -9.97 0.11
C LYS A 208 29.86 -8.63 -0.28
N ALA A 209 30.66 -7.65 -0.69
CA ALA A 209 30.18 -6.34 -1.14
C ALA A 209 29.29 -6.45 -2.39
N GLU A 210 29.71 -7.29 -3.36
CA GLU A 210 28.95 -7.52 -4.59
C GLU A 210 27.66 -8.29 -4.34
N LYS A 211 27.68 -9.29 -3.44
CA LYS A 211 26.46 -9.99 -3.01
C LYS A 211 25.48 -9.04 -2.33
N ASN A 212 25.95 -8.22 -1.38
CA ASN A 212 25.11 -7.23 -0.71
C ASN A 212 24.53 -6.21 -1.69
N PHE A 213 25.33 -5.71 -2.64
CA PHE A 213 24.86 -4.82 -3.69
C PHE A 213 23.74 -5.48 -4.52
N LEU A 214 23.94 -6.72 -4.97
CA LEU A 214 22.91 -7.45 -5.72
C LEU A 214 21.66 -7.71 -4.86
N CYS A 215 21.79 -8.07 -3.58
CA CYS A 215 20.65 -8.21 -2.67
C CYS A 215 19.81 -6.93 -2.60
N THR A 216 20.46 -5.76 -2.44
CA THR A 216 19.75 -4.47 -2.43
C THR A 216 19.11 -4.18 -3.80
N VAL A 217 19.83 -4.39 -4.91
CA VAL A 217 19.30 -4.13 -6.26
C VAL A 217 18.10 -5.02 -6.58
N ARG A 218 18.07 -6.26 -6.10
CA ARG A 218 16.97 -7.22 -6.35
C ARG A 218 15.80 -7.08 -5.37
N GLY A 219 15.91 -6.24 -4.33
CA GLY A 219 14.86 -6.08 -3.32
C GLY A 219 14.80 -7.26 -2.33
N HIS A 220 15.93 -7.92 -2.09
CA HIS A 220 16.08 -8.96 -1.06
C HIS A 220 16.63 -8.40 0.26
N SER A 221 16.53 -7.07 0.45
CA SER A 221 16.90 -6.40 1.68
C SER A 221 15.70 -6.35 2.61
N PHE A 222 15.94 -6.51 3.92
CA PHE A 222 14.91 -6.60 4.98
C PHE A 222 13.88 -5.45 5.02
N TYR A 223 14.13 -4.36 4.30
CA TYR A 223 13.36 -3.11 4.40
C TYR A 223 12.82 -2.58 3.05
N ASP A 224 13.20 -3.18 1.91
CA ASP A 224 12.78 -2.73 0.58
C ASP A 224 12.01 -3.83 -0.14
N GLU A 225 10.68 -3.78 -0.04
CA GLU A 225 9.80 -4.61 -0.86
C GLU A 225 9.74 -4.01 -2.28
N GLY A 226 10.65 -4.46 -3.13
CA GLY A 226 10.72 -4.04 -4.54
C GLY A 226 12.14 -3.66 -4.93
N GLY A 227 12.79 -4.52 -5.72
CA GLY A 227 14.10 -4.23 -6.28
C GLY A 227 14.12 -2.94 -7.12
N VAL A 228 15.31 -2.48 -7.47
CA VAL A 228 15.46 -1.29 -8.30
C VAL A 228 14.82 -1.56 -9.66
N ALA A 229 13.78 -0.78 -9.98
CA ALA A 229 13.01 -0.94 -11.21
C ALA A 229 13.91 -1.01 -12.45
N GLY A 230 13.69 -2.03 -13.29
CA GLY A 230 14.45 -2.28 -14.51
C GLY A 230 15.77 -3.04 -14.33
N TRP A 231 16.15 -3.41 -13.10
CA TRP A 231 17.40 -4.15 -12.81
C TRP A 231 17.19 -5.55 -12.24
N THR A 232 15.94 -5.94 -11.93
CA THR A 232 15.57 -7.21 -11.28
C THR A 232 15.83 -8.45 -12.13
N ASP A 233 15.89 -8.30 -13.45
CA ASP A 233 16.10 -9.41 -14.39
C ASP A 233 17.40 -9.27 -15.21
N VAL A 234 18.13 -8.16 -15.01
CA VAL A 234 19.41 -7.90 -15.68
C VAL A 234 20.46 -8.85 -15.12
N PRO A 235 21.31 -9.51 -15.93
CA PRO A 235 22.35 -10.41 -15.41
C PRO A 235 23.28 -9.79 -14.38
N ASP A 236 23.69 -10.57 -13.37
CA ASP A 236 24.51 -10.08 -12.25
C ASP A 236 25.79 -9.35 -12.72
N ARG A 237 26.43 -9.89 -13.76
CA ARG A 237 27.65 -9.30 -14.34
C ARG A 237 27.43 -7.88 -14.85
N GLU A 238 26.26 -7.62 -15.41
CA GLU A 238 25.91 -6.34 -16.03
C GLU A 238 25.48 -5.34 -14.96
N VAL A 239 24.65 -5.77 -14.00
CA VAL A 239 24.31 -5.00 -12.80
C VAL A 239 25.58 -4.55 -12.08
N LEU A 240 26.53 -5.46 -11.86
CA LEU A 240 27.81 -5.14 -11.21
C LEU A 240 28.71 -4.24 -12.06
N ALA A 241 28.72 -4.40 -13.39
CA ALA A 241 29.49 -3.52 -14.26
C ALA A 241 28.97 -2.08 -14.20
N GLN A 242 27.64 -1.91 -14.26
CA GLN A 242 26.99 -0.61 -14.18
C GLN A 242 27.15 0.03 -12.79
N GLY A 243 27.01 -0.76 -11.72
CA GLY A 243 27.28 -0.32 -10.35
C GLY A 243 28.72 0.16 -10.17
N ARG A 244 29.72 -0.58 -10.66
CA ARG A 244 31.13 -0.15 -10.58
C ARG A 244 31.40 1.10 -11.41
N HIS A 245 30.79 1.23 -12.59
CA HIS A 245 30.90 2.43 -13.41
C HIS A 245 30.34 3.66 -12.68
N LEU A 246 29.16 3.52 -12.06
CA LEU A 246 28.55 4.57 -11.25
C LEU A 246 29.36 4.91 -9.99
N CYS A 247 29.95 3.91 -9.33
CA CYS A 247 30.90 4.13 -8.22
C CYS A 247 32.09 4.97 -8.67
N GLY A 248 32.68 4.67 -9.83
CA GLY A 248 33.76 5.47 -10.40
C GLY A 248 33.37 6.94 -10.62
N LEU A 249 32.16 7.19 -11.13
CA LEU A 249 31.62 8.55 -11.26
C LEU A 249 31.42 9.23 -9.91
N ALA A 250 30.82 8.56 -8.93
CA ALA A 250 30.62 9.12 -7.60
C ALA A 250 31.95 9.43 -6.89
N VAL A 251 32.95 8.56 -7.01
CA VAL A 251 34.30 8.78 -6.44
C VAL A 251 34.98 10.02 -7.04
N GLN A 252 34.82 10.28 -8.33
CA GLN A 252 35.33 11.53 -8.95
C GLN A 252 34.71 12.80 -8.33
N HIS A 253 33.54 12.66 -7.70
CA HIS A 253 32.84 13.71 -6.98
C HIS A 253 32.89 13.52 -5.45
N GLY A 254 33.92 12.84 -4.94
CA GLY A 254 34.14 12.70 -3.49
C GLY A 254 33.14 11.76 -2.79
N GLY A 255 32.51 10.85 -3.53
CA GLY A 255 31.47 9.94 -3.03
C GLY A 255 30.06 10.52 -3.05
N ASP A 256 29.88 11.74 -3.57
CA ASP A 256 28.56 12.40 -3.64
C ASP A 256 27.68 11.79 -4.74
N VAL A 257 26.66 11.04 -4.33
CA VAL A 257 25.65 10.47 -5.24
C VAL A 257 24.66 11.49 -5.77
N ASN A 258 24.58 12.68 -5.17
CA ASN A 258 23.72 13.78 -5.60
C ASN A 258 24.39 14.70 -6.63
N ALA A 259 25.68 14.50 -6.91
CA ALA A 259 26.40 15.23 -7.94
C ALA A 259 25.66 15.08 -9.29
N ARG A 260 25.56 16.18 -10.04
CA ARG A 260 24.78 16.23 -11.29
C ARG A 260 25.15 15.10 -12.26
N ALA A 261 26.44 14.84 -12.42
CA ALA A 261 26.95 13.78 -13.31
C ALA A 261 26.52 12.36 -12.89
N VAL A 262 26.32 12.12 -11.58
CA VAL A 262 25.85 10.84 -11.06
C VAL A 262 24.34 10.70 -11.23
N ARG A 263 23.57 11.74 -10.93
CA ARG A 263 22.09 11.73 -11.06
C ARG A 263 21.61 11.65 -12.51
N GLU A 264 22.36 12.23 -13.45
CA GLU A 264 22.03 12.21 -14.88
C GLU A 264 22.58 10.96 -15.59
N ALA A 265 23.31 10.09 -14.90
CA ALA A 265 23.82 8.85 -15.47
C ALA A 265 22.67 7.88 -15.81
N PRO A 266 22.76 7.12 -16.92
CA PRO A 266 21.74 6.14 -17.30
C PRO A 266 21.38 5.13 -16.20
N GLN A 267 22.36 4.82 -15.35
CA GLN A 267 22.27 3.87 -14.25
C GLN A 267 22.04 4.54 -12.87
N ALA A 268 21.61 5.81 -12.84
CA ALA A 268 21.41 6.56 -11.60
C ALA A 268 20.43 5.90 -10.61
N SER A 269 19.51 5.04 -11.08
CA SER A 269 18.62 4.28 -10.20
C SER A 269 19.35 3.30 -9.28
N LEU A 270 20.61 2.92 -9.58
CA LEU A 270 21.43 2.07 -8.72
C LEU A 270 22.08 2.83 -7.54
N THR A 271 21.96 4.16 -7.46
CA THR A 271 22.62 4.98 -6.44
C THR A 271 22.31 4.55 -5.00
N GLY A 272 21.06 4.15 -4.73
CA GLY A 272 20.63 3.70 -3.39
C GLY A 272 21.37 2.44 -2.89
N ALA A 273 21.76 1.54 -3.81
CA ALA A 273 22.51 0.33 -3.46
C ALA A 273 24.02 0.54 -3.40
N LEU A 274 24.53 1.66 -3.94
CA LEU A 274 25.94 1.85 -4.27
C LEU A 274 26.88 1.81 -3.05
N ALA A 275 26.40 2.18 -1.87
CA ALA A 275 27.17 2.14 -0.63
C ALA A 275 27.67 0.73 -0.29
N SER A 276 26.94 -0.33 -0.67
CA SER A 276 27.37 -1.72 -0.50
C SER A 276 28.57 -2.10 -1.36
N LEU A 277 28.74 -1.43 -2.51
CA LEU A 277 29.77 -1.71 -3.50
C LEU A 277 30.95 -0.73 -3.44
N CYS A 278 30.73 0.49 -2.93
CA CYS A 278 31.63 1.63 -3.07
C CYS A 278 31.92 2.27 -1.69
N PRO A 279 33.05 1.94 -1.04
CA PRO A 279 33.37 2.41 0.32
C PRO A 279 33.39 3.93 0.48
N GLU A 280 33.85 4.66 -0.54
CA GLU A 280 33.90 6.11 -0.55
C GLU A 280 32.50 6.73 -0.53
N VAL A 281 31.54 6.14 -1.25
CA VAL A 281 30.13 6.54 -1.20
C VAL A 281 29.54 6.25 0.17
N ALA A 282 29.81 5.07 0.75
CA ALA A 282 29.35 4.75 2.10
C ALA A 282 29.88 5.75 3.14
N GLN A 283 31.15 6.15 3.01
CA GLN A 283 31.76 7.13 3.89
C GLN A 283 31.16 8.53 3.68
N ALA A 284 30.94 8.96 2.44
CA ALA A 284 30.30 10.23 2.12
C ALA A 284 28.86 10.30 2.67
N GLN A 285 28.07 9.24 2.48
CA GLN A 285 26.73 9.12 3.05
C GLN A 285 26.74 9.16 4.58
N LYS A 286 27.71 8.53 5.24
CA LYS A 286 27.85 8.59 6.70
C LYS A 286 28.17 10.01 7.20
N VAL A 287 29.07 10.72 6.51
CA VAL A 287 29.40 12.12 6.83
C VAL A 287 28.17 13.01 6.66
N GLU A 288 27.43 12.83 5.57
CA GLU A 288 26.21 13.57 5.31
C GLU A 288 25.11 13.25 6.33
N ALA A 289 24.92 11.98 6.68
CA ALA A 289 23.98 11.58 7.73
C ALA A 289 24.33 12.22 9.08
N GLN A 290 25.62 12.27 9.45
CA GLN A 290 26.06 12.96 10.66
C GLN A 290 25.80 14.47 10.57
N ARG A 291 26.06 15.10 9.42
CA ARG A 291 25.76 16.53 9.20
C ARG A 291 24.27 16.81 9.39
N MET A 292 23.41 15.97 8.82
CA MET A 292 21.96 16.08 8.95
C MET A 292 21.50 15.89 10.40
N GLU A 293 22.05 14.91 11.12
CA GLU A 293 21.77 14.68 12.55
C GLU A 293 22.23 15.85 13.42
N ASP A 294 23.41 16.42 13.15
CA ASP A 294 23.94 17.59 13.85
C ASP A 294 23.06 18.83 13.59
N GLU A 295 22.61 19.02 12.35
CA GLU A 295 21.69 20.10 11.96
C GLU A 295 20.31 19.96 12.60
N GLU A 296 19.76 18.75 12.63
CA GLU A 296 18.50 18.43 13.30
C GLU A 296 18.62 18.65 14.81
N THR A 297 19.69 18.18 15.44
CA THR A 297 19.97 18.40 16.86
C THR A 297 20.08 19.90 17.18
N ALA A 298 20.80 20.66 16.36
CA ALA A 298 20.92 22.11 16.52
C ALA A 298 19.58 22.82 16.31
N TYR A 299 18.76 22.34 15.36
CA TYR A 299 17.41 22.83 15.11
C TYR A 299 16.51 22.60 16.33
N VAL A 300 16.43 21.37 16.86
CA VAL A 300 15.64 21.03 18.05
C VAL A 300 16.09 21.86 19.26
N ALA A 301 17.40 21.94 19.54
CA ALA A 301 17.93 22.73 20.64
C ALA A 301 17.56 24.23 20.54
N LYS A 302 17.52 24.78 19.32
CA LYS A 302 17.06 26.16 19.09
C LYS A 302 15.58 26.33 19.45
N LYS A 303 14.71 25.36 19.11
CA LYS A 303 13.29 25.39 19.47
C LYS A 303 13.08 25.31 20.98
N GLU A 304 13.78 24.38 21.63
CA GLU A 304 13.75 24.24 23.08
C GLU A 304 14.19 25.52 23.79
N LYS A 305 15.26 26.16 23.30
CA LYS A 305 15.72 27.45 23.82
C LYS A 305 14.64 28.54 23.67
N SER A 306 13.93 28.57 22.55
CA SER A 306 12.84 29.52 22.34
C SER A 306 11.69 29.29 23.34
N CYS A 307 11.27 28.04 23.53
CA CYS A 307 10.26 27.69 24.51
C CYS A 307 10.69 27.94 25.96
N ALA A 308 11.97 27.75 26.27
CA ALA A 308 12.54 28.04 27.57
C ALA A 308 12.58 29.55 27.88
N ALA A 309 12.73 30.40 26.85
CA ALA A 309 12.74 31.86 26.98
C ALA A 309 11.37 32.46 27.33
N HIS A 310 10.27 31.74 27.06
CA HIS A 310 8.95 32.21 27.46
C HIS A 310 8.78 32.29 28.98
N PRO A 311 8.09 33.33 29.50
CA PRO A 311 7.79 33.44 30.91
C PRO A 311 7.07 32.18 31.41
N ARG A 312 7.57 31.61 32.51
CA ARG A 312 6.92 30.47 33.16
C ARG A 312 5.53 30.87 33.65
N HIS A 313 4.55 30.02 33.38
CA HIS A 313 3.23 30.17 33.98
C HIS A 313 3.35 30.15 35.51
N ARG A 314 2.57 31.01 36.18
CA ARG A 314 2.52 31.12 37.64
C ARG A 314 1.13 30.69 38.10
N PRO A 315 0.92 29.40 38.41
CA PRO A 315 -0.37 28.88 38.81
C PRO A 315 -0.98 29.65 40.00
N LYS A 316 -2.28 29.95 39.93
CA LYS A 316 -3.02 30.57 41.05
C LYS A 316 -3.17 29.64 42.25
N ILE A 317 -3.07 28.33 42.03
CA ILE A 317 -3.00 27.31 43.08
C ILE A 317 -1.88 26.33 42.73
N ARG A 318 -1.29 25.66 43.72
CA ARG A 318 -0.20 24.70 43.46
C ARG A 318 -0.71 23.46 42.70
N PRO A 319 -0.18 23.14 41.51
CA PRO A 319 -0.48 21.88 40.84
C PRO A 319 0.21 20.72 41.57
N VAL A 320 -0.38 19.53 41.49
CA VAL A 320 0.27 18.31 42.00
C VAL A 320 1.36 17.81 41.05
N ARG A 321 1.25 18.12 39.76
CA ARG A 321 2.28 17.85 38.74
C ARG A 321 2.29 19.00 37.76
N GLN A 322 3.48 19.44 37.37
CA GLN A 322 3.69 20.40 36.30
C GLN A 322 4.78 19.86 35.39
N ARG A 323 4.52 19.78 34.09
CA ARG A 323 5.49 19.38 33.07
C ARG A 323 5.53 20.43 31.97
N ARG A 324 6.68 20.53 31.32
CA ARG A 324 6.89 21.38 30.15
C ARG A 324 7.64 20.59 29.11
N ALA A 325 7.25 20.75 27.86
CA ALA A 325 7.99 20.22 26.72
C ALA A 325 7.82 21.16 25.52
N THR A 326 8.76 21.03 24.60
CA THR A 326 8.60 21.50 23.23
C THR A 326 8.05 20.31 22.47
N MET A 327 6.88 20.43 21.84
CA MET A 327 6.23 19.31 21.15
C MET A 327 6.08 19.60 19.66
N TRP A 328 6.40 18.60 18.82
CA TRP A 328 6.34 18.69 17.36
C TRP A 328 4.92 18.49 16.83
N THR A 329 4.40 19.46 16.09
CA THR A 329 3.02 19.50 15.60
C THR A 329 2.94 19.15 14.11
N GLU A 330 3.48 17.98 13.72
CA GLU A 330 3.50 17.51 12.31
C GLU A 330 2.11 17.50 11.66
N PHE A 331 1.12 16.97 12.38
CA PHE A 331 -0.27 16.95 11.92
C PHE A 331 -1.09 18.06 12.55
N ARG A 332 -0.45 19.20 12.87
CA ARG A 332 -1.09 20.36 13.51
C ARG A 332 -1.69 20.08 14.89
N SER A 333 -1.58 18.84 15.37
CA SER A 333 -2.20 18.36 16.60
C SER A 333 -1.16 17.80 17.57
N ILE A 334 -1.52 17.86 18.85
CA ILE A 334 -0.91 17.09 19.92
C ILE A 334 -2.00 16.17 20.42
N ASN A 335 -1.71 14.89 20.44
CA ASN A 335 -2.70 13.90 20.83
C ASN A 335 -2.43 13.42 22.24
N GLY A 336 -3.42 12.80 22.86
CA GLY A 336 -3.31 12.17 24.14
C GLY A 336 -4.08 10.87 24.17
N TRP A 337 -3.42 9.82 24.64
CA TRP A 337 -3.98 8.49 24.64
C TRP A 337 -3.67 7.80 25.97
N GLU A 338 -4.55 6.88 26.31
CA GLU A 338 -4.29 5.76 27.22
C GLU A 338 -4.09 4.49 26.40
N GLU A 339 -3.34 3.54 26.95
CA GLU A 339 -3.03 2.27 26.29
C GLU A 339 -4.32 1.55 25.85
N GLY A 340 -4.38 1.15 24.58
CA GLY A 340 -5.54 0.50 23.98
C GLY A 340 -6.60 1.44 23.40
N TYR A 341 -6.34 2.76 23.38
CA TYR A 341 -7.22 3.79 22.82
C TYR A 341 -6.55 4.61 21.70
N GLU A 342 -5.38 4.17 21.22
CA GLU A 342 -4.63 4.82 20.15
C GLU A 342 -5.45 4.92 18.85
N GLY A 343 -5.35 6.05 18.15
CA GLY A 343 -6.01 6.26 16.84
C GLY A 343 -7.46 6.71 16.92
N THR A 344 -8.06 6.80 18.10
CA THR A 344 -9.42 7.35 18.26
C THR A 344 -9.41 8.86 18.05
N VAL A 345 -10.02 9.36 16.98
CA VAL A 345 -10.09 10.81 16.69
C VAL A 345 -11.38 11.39 17.26
N PRO A 346 -11.33 12.21 18.33
CA PRO A 346 -12.52 12.78 18.93
C PRO A 346 -13.07 13.96 18.13
N ASP A 347 -14.37 14.22 18.28
CA ASP A 347 -14.99 15.43 17.74
C ASP A 347 -14.40 16.68 18.40
N MET A 348 -13.92 17.61 17.57
CA MET A 348 -13.22 18.81 18.04
C MET A 348 -14.21 19.89 18.48
N VAL A 349 -13.96 20.47 19.65
CA VAL A 349 -14.68 21.65 20.13
C VAL A 349 -13.89 22.89 19.75
N LYS A 350 -14.52 23.77 18.96
CA LYS A 350 -13.94 25.04 18.52
C LYS A 350 -12.60 24.88 17.80
N ASP A 351 -12.41 23.75 17.11
CA ASP A 351 -11.16 23.41 16.42
C ASP A 351 -9.92 23.56 17.32
N LEU A 352 -10.08 23.34 18.64
CA LEU A 352 -9.00 23.43 19.62
C LEU A 352 -8.80 22.12 20.37
N VAL A 353 -9.85 21.56 20.97
CA VAL A 353 -9.71 20.34 21.76
C VAL A 353 -10.94 19.46 21.63
N GLY A 354 -10.71 18.18 21.39
CA GLY A 354 -11.70 17.11 21.37
C GLY A 354 -11.30 16.04 22.37
N SER A 355 -12.28 15.34 22.94
CA SER A 355 -12.05 14.27 23.89
C SER A 355 -13.07 13.16 23.73
N GLU A 356 -12.60 11.93 23.78
CA GLU A 356 -13.38 10.71 23.87
C GLU A 356 -12.87 9.87 25.04
N ARG A 357 -13.51 8.72 25.30
CA ARG A 357 -13.01 7.80 26.32
C ARG A 357 -11.58 7.36 26.00
N GLY A 358 -10.64 7.66 26.90
CA GLY A 358 -9.22 7.30 26.75
C GLY A 358 -8.44 8.14 25.72
N ALA A 359 -9.10 8.99 24.93
CA ALA A 359 -8.48 9.75 23.84
C ALA A 359 -8.73 11.26 23.96
N LEU A 360 -7.73 12.05 23.59
CA LEU A 360 -7.73 13.51 23.61
C LEU A 360 -6.99 14.01 22.37
N THR A 361 -7.52 14.99 21.68
CA THR A 361 -6.80 15.65 20.58
C THR A 361 -6.82 17.14 20.81
N ILE A 362 -5.67 17.78 20.66
CA ILE A 362 -5.50 19.22 20.78
C ILE A 362 -4.96 19.73 19.45
N TRP A 363 -5.70 20.57 18.76
CA TRP A 363 -5.23 21.27 17.57
C TRP A 363 -4.33 22.42 18.01
N ALA A 364 -3.02 22.24 17.91
CA ALA A 364 -2.05 23.17 18.47
C ALA A 364 -1.76 24.34 17.52
N ALA A 365 -1.67 24.09 16.21
CA ALA A 365 -1.20 25.09 15.24
C ALA A 365 -1.85 24.86 13.88
N ASP A 366 -1.84 25.87 13.01
CA ASP A 366 -2.31 25.71 11.62
C ASP A 366 -1.17 25.40 10.64
N GLU A 367 0.06 25.27 11.15
CA GLU A 367 1.26 24.87 10.40
C GLU A 367 2.09 23.84 11.16
N ILE A 368 2.97 23.16 10.42
CA ILE A 368 3.97 22.22 10.96
C ILE A 368 5.02 23.01 11.76
N GLY A 369 5.28 22.61 12.99
CA GLY A 369 6.24 23.33 13.84
C GLY A 369 6.34 22.80 15.25
N HIS A 370 6.84 23.64 16.16
CA HIS A 370 7.00 23.31 17.57
C HIS A 370 6.10 24.19 18.44
N ALA A 371 5.29 23.57 19.30
CA ALA A 371 4.49 24.24 20.32
C ALA A 371 5.17 24.18 21.69
N CYS A 372 5.13 25.28 22.44
CA CYS A 372 5.60 25.30 23.82
C CYS A 372 4.47 24.87 24.74
N VAL A 373 4.56 23.64 25.26
CA VAL A 373 3.49 23.03 26.05
C VAL A 373 3.83 23.11 27.53
N THR A 374 2.88 23.59 28.33
CA THR A 374 2.89 23.46 29.78
C THR A 374 1.65 22.67 30.21
N VAL A 375 1.86 21.57 30.92
CA VAL A 375 0.77 20.75 31.46
C VAL A 375 0.77 20.80 32.96
N GLU A 376 -0.40 21.02 33.55
CA GLU A 376 -0.60 21.14 34.98
C GLU A 376 -1.74 20.24 35.45
N SER A 377 -1.43 19.32 36.36
CA SER A 377 -2.41 18.44 36.97
C SER A 377 -2.79 18.97 38.35
N TYR A 378 -4.08 18.97 38.66
CA TYR A 378 -4.61 19.45 39.95
C TYR A 378 -5.54 18.43 40.58
N THR A 379 -5.62 18.41 41.91
CA THR A 379 -6.58 17.57 42.66
C THR A 379 -7.97 18.22 42.80
N ARG A 380 -8.11 19.47 42.38
CA ARG A 380 -9.36 20.24 42.38
C ARG A 380 -9.37 21.22 41.24
N ARG A 381 -10.55 21.75 40.89
CA ARG A 381 -10.70 22.74 39.82
C ARG A 381 -9.82 23.98 40.07
N PRO A 382 -8.89 24.31 39.16
CA PRO A 382 -8.10 25.53 39.26
C PRO A 382 -8.95 26.76 38.91
N PRO A 383 -8.63 27.94 39.47
CA PRO A 383 -9.30 29.19 39.10
C PRO A 383 -9.22 29.46 37.59
N MET A 384 -10.15 30.26 37.07
CA MET A 384 -10.19 30.59 35.64
C MET A 384 -9.10 31.60 35.25
N GLU A 385 -8.47 31.41 34.09
CA GLU A 385 -7.35 32.21 33.59
C GLU A 385 -7.53 32.56 32.11
N ILE A 386 -8.29 33.61 31.79
CA ILE A 386 -8.58 34.00 30.39
C ILE A 386 -7.63 35.09 29.88
N ARG A 387 -7.06 35.90 30.78
CA ARG A 387 -6.26 37.08 30.41
C ARG A 387 -4.94 36.64 29.75
N GLY A 388 -4.70 37.14 28.53
CA GLY A 388 -3.46 36.87 27.78
C GLY A 388 -3.46 35.59 26.95
N TRP A 389 -4.59 34.89 26.90
CA TRP A 389 -4.85 33.75 26.02
C TRP A 389 -5.79 34.17 24.88
N GLU A 390 -5.62 33.57 23.71
CA GLU A 390 -6.45 33.81 22.52
C GLU A 390 -7.70 32.95 22.57
N GLU A 391 -7.53 31.66 22.88
CA GLU A 391 -8.60 30.68 22.99
C GLU A 391 -8.50 29.92 24.31
N VAL A 392 -9.65 29.62 24.92
CA VAL A 392 -9.74 28.84 26.16
C VAL A 392 -10.97 27.93 26.12
N VAL A 393 -10.72 26.62 25.97
CA VAL A 393 -11.77 25.60 25.88
C VAL A 393 -11.56 24.54 26.96
N GLU A 394 -12.65 24.09 27.59
CA GLU A 394 -12.65 23.03 28.60
C GLU A 394 -13.59 21.88 28.19
N VAL A 395 -13.04 20.68 28.07
CA VAL A 395 -13.77 19.45 27.74
C VAL A 395 -13.77 18.48 28.91
N GLY A 396 -14.70 17.52 28.90
CA GLY A 396 -14.69 16.40 29.85
C GLY A 396 -13.92 15.23 29.27
N TYR A 397 -13.01 14.66 30.04
CA TYR A 397 -12.19 13.53 29.62
C TYR A 397 -12.47 12.33 30.53
N ASP A 398 -12.88 11.21 29.95
CA ASP A 398 -13.02 9.95 30.68
C ASP A 398 -11.72 9.16 30.56
N SER A 399 -11.13 8.82 31.70
CA SER A 399 -9.81 8.18 31.84
C SER A 399 -9.98 6.74 32.35
N PRO A 400 -10.00 5.73 31.46
CA PRO A 400 -10.16 4.32 31.84
C PRO A 400 -9.08 3.76 32.75
N SER A 401 -7.81 4.05 32.46
CA SER A 401 -6.64 3.52 33.18
C SER A 401 -6.05 4.52 34.17
N GLY A 402 -6.40 5.80 34.05
CA GLY A 402 -5.76 6.84 34.85
C GLY A 402 -4.35 7.15 34.36
N SER A 403 -4.02 6.89 33.09
CA SER A 403 -2.64 7.01 32.58
C SER A 403 -2.47 7.98 31.41
N LEU A 404 -3.42 8.92 31.20
CA LEU A 404 -3.33 9.92 30.13
C LEU A 404 -1.91 10.46 29.95
N SER A 405 -1.43 10.33 28.72
CA SER A 405 -0.16 10.88 28.24
C SER A 405 -0.42 11.69 26.99
N LEU A 406 0.26 12.84 26.83
CA LEU A 406 0.29 13.53 25.53
C LEU A 406 1.44 12.97 24.70
N VAL A 407 1.23 12.88 23.40
CA VAL A 407 2.18 12.41 22.39
C VAL A 407 2.15 13.37 21.20
N ASP A 408 3.31 13.74 20.69
CA ASP A 408 3.46 14.60 19.52
C ASP A 408 3.81 13.81 18.25
N GLY A 409 4.13 14.51 17.16
CA GLY A 409 4.46 13.88 15.88
C GLY A 409 5.80 13.10 15.88
N SER A 410 6.77 13.49 16.72
CA SER A 410 8.03 12.75 16.87
C SER A 410 7.92 11.55 17.81
N GLY A 411 6.77 11.39 18.47
CA GLY A 411 6.53 10.32 19.44
C GLY A 411 6.97 10.67 20.87
N ASP A 412 7.40 11.91 21.12
CA ASP A 412 7.75 12.38 22.45
C ASP A 412 6.53 12.42 23.36
N ARG A 413 6.71 11.98 24.62
CA ARG A 413 5.59 11.75 25.55
C ARG A 413 5.65 12.60 26.81
N LEU A 414 4.50 13.13 27.21
CA LEU A 414 4.26 13.73 28.52
C LEU A 414 3.28 12.86 29.34
N PRO A 415 3.79 11.87 30.10
CA PRO A 415 2.94 10.91 30.81
C PRO A 415 2.46 11.39 32.18
N GLY A 416 1.41 10.72 32.67
CA GLY A 416 0.94 10.82 34.06
C GLY A 416 0.23 12.14 34.33
N LEU A 417 -0.71 12.51 33.46
CA LEU A 417 -1.41 13.80 33.54
C LEU A 417 -2.66 13.79 34.43
N THR A 418 -3.15 12.62 34.79
CA THR A 418 -4.24 12.38 35.75
C THR A 418 -3.74 12.45 37.19
N SER A 419 -4.51 13.07 38.08
CA SER A 419 -4.11 13.27 39.48
C SER A 419 -4.53 12.16 40.44
N ALA A 420 -5.53 11.35 40.09
CA ALA A 420 -6.23 10.46 41.03
C ALA A 420 -6.52 9.05 40.45
N GLY A 421 -5.80 8.61 39.41
CA GLY A 421 -6.03 7.33 38.75
C GLY A 421 -7.24 7.36 37.80
N PRO A 422 -7.86 6.20 37.49
CA PRO A 422 -9.04 6.13 36.63
C PRO A 422 -10.19 7.03 37.07
N GLY A 423 -10.93 7.60 36.11
CA GLY A 423 -12.16 8.33 36.37
C GLY A 423 -12.39 9.53 35.46
N SER A 424 -13.33 10.38 35.85
CA SER A 424 -13.71 11.55 35.05
C SER A 424 -12.88 12.79 35.41
N TYR A 425 -12.29 13.38 34.38
CA TYR A 425 -11.49 14.59 34.45
C TYR A 425 -12.09 15.70 33.58
N ARG A 426 -11.57 16.89 33.78
CA ARG A 426 -11.74 18.05 32.92
C ARG A 426 -10.37 18.43 32.40
N VAL A 427 -10.30 18.70 31.11
CA VAL A 427 -9.10 19.19 30.44
C VAL A 427 -9.43 20.58 29.93
N ARG A 428 -8.73 21.59 30.47
CA ARG A 428 -8.82 22.97 30.01
C ARG A 428 -7.57 23.32 29.22
N VAL A 429 -7.74 23.65 27.95
CA VAL A 429 -6.68 24.05 27.05
C VAL A 429 -6.75 25.56 26.86
N HIS A 430 -5.63 26.24 27.09
CA HIS A 430 -5.44 27.63 26.74
C HIS A 430 -4.41 27.71 25.63
N LEU A 431 -4.73 28.46 24.59
CA LEU A 431 -3.92 28.60 23.40
C LEU A 431 -3.65 30.08 23.12
N ARG A 432 -2.43 30.37 22.67
CA ARG A 432 -2.09 31.64 22.03
C ARG A 432 -1.03 31.44 20.96
N GLY A 433 -0.96 32.38 20.02
CA GLY A 433 0.02 32.43 18.96
C GLY A 433 -0.41 31.72 17.67
N ARG A 434 -1.60 31.09 17.61
CA ARG A 434 -2.02 30.33 16.42
C ARG A 434 -2.16 31.23 15.19
N GLU A 435 -2.88 32.34 15.32
CA GLU A 435 -3.04 33.32 14.23
C GLU A 435 -1.72 33.94 13.78
N ARG A 436 -0.73 34.03 14.68
CA ARG A 436 0.58 34.60 14.33
C ARG A 436 1.38 33.68 13.43
N VAL A 437 1.16 32.37 13.52
CA VAL A 437 1.88 31.42 12.67
C VAL A 437 1.51 31.63 11.21
N THR A 438 0.23 31.79 10.91
CA THR A 438 -0.26 31.98 9.53
C THR A 438 0.05 33.35 8.94
N GLN A 439 0.43 34.33 9.76
CA GLN A 439 0.77 35.69 9.31
C GLN A 439 2.21 35.83 8.81
N TYR A 440 3.09 34.87 9.12
CA TYR A 440 4.51 34.95 8.78
C TYR A 440 4.97 33.64 8.13
N LEU A 441 5.58 33.74 6.93
CA LEU A 441 6.16 32.59 6.21
C LEU A 441 7.15 31.76 7.06
N HIS A 442 7.80 32.41 8.02
CA HIS A 442 8.68 31.79 9.01
C HIS A 442 8.38 32.36 10.39
N ALA A 443 7.22 32.02 10.93
CA ALA A 443 6.85 32.43 12.28
C ALA A 443 7.96 32.08 13.28
N PRO A 444 8.25 32.96 14.26
CA PRO A 444 9.28 32.69 15.25
C PRO A 444 9.03 31.38 16.00
N ASP A 445 10.09 30.67 16.32
CA ASP A 445 10.02 29.41 17.04
C ASP A 445 9.34 29.58 18.41
N GLY A 446 8.47 28.66 18.80
CA GLY A 446 7.73 28.75 20.06
C GLY A 446 6.59 29.79 20.07
N THR A 447 6.22 30.35 18.91
CA THR A 447 5.08 31.27 18.80
C THR A 447 3.80 30.68 19.40
N VAL A 448 3.52 29.40 19.11
CA VAL A 448 2.38 28.67 19.68
C VAL A 448 2.70 28.24 21.10
N GLN A 449 1.84 28.63 22.03
CA GLN A 449 1.95 28.26 23.43
C GLN A 449 0.66 27.66 23.92
N LEU A 450 0.80 26.54 24.64
CA LEU A 450 -0.30 25.78 25.19
C LEU A 450 -0.15 25.68 26.72
N LEU A 451 -1.24 25.98 27.42
CA LEU A 451 -1.40 25.65 28.84
C LEU A 451 -2.56 24.68 29.00
N ILE A 452 -2.23 23.45 29.37
CA ILE A 452 -3.17 22.34 29.50
C ILE A 452 -3.33 22.06 30.99
N MET A 453 -4.52 22.27 31.53
CA MET A 453 -4.85 21.98 32.92
C MET A 453 -5.75 20.75 33.00
N VAL A 454 -5.33 19.74 33.76
CA VAL A 454 -6.07 18.50 33.98
C VAL A 454 -6.50 18.41 35.44
N PHE A 455 -7.79 18.23 35.71
CA PHE A 455 -8.32 18.17 37.08
C PHE A 455 -9.59 17.32 37.18
N PRO A 456 -9.90 16.71 38.33
CA PRO A 456 -11.11 15.90 38.49
C PRO A 456 -12.40 16.67 38.20
N GLY A 457 -13.36 16.05 37.51
CA GLY A 457 -14.69 16.61 37.30
C GLY A 457 -15.59 15.70 36.48
N LYS A 458 -16.87 15.64 36.86
CA LYS A 458 -17.85 14.68 36.30
C LYS A 458 -18.60 15.17 35.06
N SER A 459 -18.45 16.44 34.69
CA SER A 459 -19.15 17.01 33.54
C SER A 459 -18.47 16.59 32.24
N ASN A 460 -19.22 16.00 31.31
CA ASN A 460 -18.78 15.77 29.94
C ASN A 460 -19.08 16.95 28.99
N LYS A 461 -19.94 17.89 29.40
CA LYS A 461 -20.31 19.04 28.56
C LYS A 461 -19.11 19.95 28.29
N PRO A 462 -18.80 20.27 27.02
CA PRO A 462 -17.75 21.22 26.72
C PRO A 462 -18.15 22.64 27.11
N VAL A 463 -17.16 23.46 27.45
CA VAL A 463 -17.34 24.88 27.79
C VAL A 463 -16.28 25.70 27.04
N VAL A 464 -16.74 26.66 26.24
CA VAL A 464 -15.90 27.63 25.54
C VAL A 464 -15.91 28.92 26.36
N TYR A 465 -14.75 29.40 26.78
CA TYR A 465 -14.63 30.64 27.56
C TYR A 465 -14.21 31.83 26.71
N LYS A 466 -13.44 31.55 25.67
CA LYS A 466 -12.96 32.48 24.67
C LYS A 466 -12.61 31.65 23.44
#